data_AF-A0A539EDL6-F1
#
_entry.id   AF-A0A539EDL6-F1
#
_cell.length_a   1.000
_cell.length_b   1.000
_cell.length_c   1.000
_cell.angle_alpha   90.00
_cell.angle_beta   90.00
_cell.angle_gamma   90.00
#
_symmetry.space_group_name_H-M   'P 1'
#
loop_
_entity.id
_entity.type
_entity.pdbx_description
1 polymer ?
#
loop_
_entity_poly.entity_id
_entity_poly.type
_entity_poly.pdbx_seq_one_letter_code
_entity_poly.pdbx_strand_id
1 'polypeptide(L)' 'MIRVPVRLPGRRHEIVIGPGALADASRLIAGATPARRLLIITDSRVWNLHGRAIRKALGSQFHTSIVEVRPGERNKSLR' A
#
# COMPACT_ATOMS: atom_id res chain seq x y z
N MET A 1 -5.27 -0.41 17.09
CA MET A 1 -5.69 -0.38 15.67
C MET A 1 -7.20 -0.28 15.63
N ILE A 2 -7.75 0.69 14.91
CA ILE A 2 -9.16 0.80 14.60
C ILE A 2 -9.42 0.08 13.28
N ARG A 3 -10.52 -0.67 13.19
CA ARG A 3 -10.96 -1.36 11.96
C ARG A 3 -12.33 -0.85 11.57
N VAL A 4 -12.43 -0.33 10.36
CA VAL A 4 -13.70 0.17 9.80
C VAL A 4 -14.12 -0.76 8.66
N PRO A 5 -15.19 -1.55 8.81
CA PRO A 5 -15.69 -2.38 7.73
C PRO A 5 -16.39 -1.50 6.69
N VAL A 6 -16.01 -1.66 5.42
CA VAL A 6 -16.63 -0.99 4.29
C VAL A 6 -17.35 -2.02 3.43
N ARG A 7 -18.65 -1.80 3.19
CA ARG A 7 -19.50 -2.65 2.36
C ARG A 7 -20.07 -1.81 1.23
N LEU A 8 -19.72 -2.16 0.00
CA LEU A 8 -20.23 -1.55 -1.23
C LEU A 8 -20.87 -2.64 -2.10
N PRO A 9 -21.77 -2.32 -3.03
CA PRO A 9 -22.30 -3.31 -3.95
C PRO A 9 -21.18 -4.09 -4.65
N GLY A 10 -21.23 -5.43 -4.52
CA GLY A 10 -20.25 -6.35 -5.11
C GLY A 10 -18.87 -6.41 -4.43
N ARG A 11 -18.61 -5.66 -3.35
CA ARG A 11 -17.31 -5.71 -2.65
C ARG A 11 -17.36 -5.34 -1.18
N ARG A 12 -16.49 -5.96 -0.39
CA ARG A 12 -16.25 -5.64 1.02
C ARG A 12 -14.75 -5.58 1.28
N HIS A 13 -14.33 -4.62 2.10
CA HIS A 13 -12.97 -4.55 2.61
C HIS A 13 -12.94 -3.90 4.00
N GLU A 14 -11.79 -3.92 4.66
CA GLU A 14 -11.58 -3.24 5.94
C GLU A 14 -10.55 -2.13 5.77
N ILE A 15 -10.81 -0.98 6.39
CA ILE A 15 -9.81 0.08 6.58
C ILE A 15 -9.20 -0.13 7.96
N VAL A 16 -7.87 -0.29 8.00
CA VAL A 16 -7.11 -0.46 9.24
C VAL A 16 -6.37 0.84 9.54
N ILE A 17 -6.62 1.44 10.71
CA ILE A 17 -6.08 2.76 11.09
C ILE A 17 -5.36 2.63 12.42
N GLY A 18 -4.14 3.16 12.50
CA GLY A 18 -3.39 3.23 13.75
C GLY A 18 -1.92 3.58 13.56
N PRO A 19 -1.22 3.92 14.65
CA PRO A 19 0.22 4.11 14.62
C PRO A 19 0.92 2.82 14.18
N GLY A 20 1.96 2.94 13.36
CA GLY A 20 2.76 1.81 12.90
C GLY A 20 2.11 0.94 11.81
N ALA A 21 0.97 1.33 11.23
CA ALA A 21 0.27 0.51 10.23
C ALA A 21 1.16 0.09 9.03
N LEU A 22 2.09 0.94 8.60
CA LEU A 22 3.05 0.60 7.54
C LEU A 22 4.03 -0.51 7.95
N ALA A 23 4.44 -0.59 9.22
CA ALA A 23 5.32 -1.65 9.70
C ALA A 23 4.58 -3.01 9.69
N ASP A 24 3.28 -2.99 9.95
CA ASP A 24 2.38 -4.15 9.91
C ASP A 24 1.91 -4.53 8.50
N ALA A 25 2.29 -3.77 7.47
CA ALA A 25 1.76 -3.90 6.11
C ALA A 25 1.90 -5.32 5.57
N SER A 26 3.02 -6.00 5.81
CA SER A 26 3.24 -7.36 5.32
C SER A 26 2.18 -8.34 5.85
N ARG A 27 1.94 -8.31 7.17
CA ARG A 27 0.93 -9.15 7.83
C ARG A 27 -0.48 -8.84 7.35
N LEU A 28 -0.79 -7.54 7.22
CA LEU A 28 -2.11 -7.08 6.78
C LEU A 28 -2.40 -7.48 5.33
N ILE A 29 -1.42 -7.32 4.43
CA ILE A 29 -1.56 -7.67 3.01
C ILE A 29 -1.62 -9.19 2.84
N ALA A 30 -0.78 -9.95 3.53
CA ALA A 30 -0.79 -11.43 3.46
C ALA A 30 -2.14 -12.02 3.89
N GLY A 31 -2.85 -11.38 4.82
CA GLY A 31 -4.21 -11.78 5.20
C GLY A 31 -5.30 -11.36 4.20
N ALA A 32 -5.00 -10.44 3.29
CA ALA A 32 -5.98 -9.88 2.35
C ALA A 32 -5.88 -10.47 0.93
N THR A 33 -4.75 -11.08 0.57
CA THR A 33 -4.54 -11.63 -0.77
C THR A 33 -3.54 -12.80 -0.77
N PRO A 34 -3.73 -13.83 -1.62
CA PRO A 34 -2.72 -14.89 -1.82
C PRO A 34 -1.53 -14.45 -2.69
N ALA A 35 -1.56 -13.25 -3.26
CA ALA A 35 -0.52 -12.76 -4.14
C ALA A 35 0.86 -12.69 -3.45
N ARG A 36 1.93 -13.01 -4.19
CA ARG A 36 3.32 -12.93 -3.71
C ARG A 36 4.15 -11.81 -4.36
N ARG A 37 3.64 -11.25 -5.45
CA ARG A 37 4.26 -10.14 -6.19
C ARG A 37 3.43 -8.88 -5.99
N LEU A 38 4.07 -7.80 -5.56
CA LEU A 38 3.41 -6.53 -5.31
C LEU A 38 4.08 -5.44 -6.14
N LEU A 39 3.27 -4.56 -6.74
CA LEU A 39 3.74 -3.34 -7.37
C LEU A 39 3.40 -2.16 -6.44
N ILE A 40 4.43 -1.47 -5.98
CA ILE A 40 4.28 -0.24 -5.19
C ILE A 40 4.23 0.92 -6.17
N ILE A 41 3.09 1.61 -6.24
CA ILE A 41 2.91 2.81 -7.05
C ILE A 41 2.81 4.00 -6.09
N THR A 42 3.64 5.01 -6.29
CA THR A 42 3.71 6.18 -5.41
C THR A 42 4.25 7.39 -6.17
N ASP A 43 4.10 8.59 -5.62
CA ASP A 43 4.86 9.74 -6.13
C ASP A 43 6.18 9.92 -5.36
N SER A 44 7.12 10.63 -5.98
CA SER A 44 8.44 10.88 -5.39
C SER A 44 8.45 11.52 -3.99
N ARG A 45 7.46 12.37 -3.66
CA ARG A 45 7.40 13.02 -2.33
C ARG A 45 7.01 12.00 -1.27
N VAL A 46 5.98 11.20 -1.54
CA VAL A 46 5.52 10.13 -0.63
C VAL A 46 6.59 9.05 -0.50
N TRP A 47 7.27 8.71 -1.59
CA TRP A 47 8.36 7.74 -1.59
C TRP A 47 9.52 8.17 -0.69
N ASN A 48 9.95 9.43 -0.80
CA ASN A 48 11.03 9.96 0.04
C ASN A 48 10.71 9.88 1.54
N LEU A 49 9.43 10.03 1.92
CA LEU A 49 8.98 9.99 3.31
C LEU A 49 8.75 8.56 3.83
N HIS A 50 8.19 7.67 3.01
CA HIS A 50 7.66 6.38 3.48
C HIS A 50 8.27 5.15 2.78
N GLY A 51 9.02 5.34 1.70
CA GLY A 51 9.57 4.27 0.87
C GLY A 51 10.47 3.31 1.62
N ARG A 52 11.34 3.84 2.50
CA ARG A 52 12.19 3.00 3.37
C ARG A 52 11.37 2.13 4.32
N ALA A 53 10.32 2.67 4.92
CA ALA A 53 9.48 1.95 5.87
C ALA A 53 8.71 0.81 5.19
N ILE A 54 8.07 1.08 4.05
CA ILE A 54 7.28 0.05 3.34
C ILE A 54 8.17 -1.02 2.70
N ARG A 55 9.34 -0.65 2.14
CA ARG A 55 10.32 -1.63 1.65
C ARG A 55 10.79 -2.56 2.75
N LYS A 56 11.11 -2.01 3.93
CA LYS A 56 11.52 -2.81 5.10
C LYS A 56 10.40 -3.76 5.52
N ALA A 57 9.15 -3.29 5.57
CA ALA A 57 8.03 -4.10 5.99
C ALA A 57 7.78 -5.28 5.03
N LEU A 58 7.82 -5.05 3.72
CA LEU A 58 7.46 -6.07 2.72
C LEU A 58 8.60 -7.00 2.29
N GLY A 59 9.86 -6.59 2.49
CA GLY A 59 11.03 -7.23 1.90
C GLY A 59 11.28 -8.69 2.29
N SER A 60 10.64 -9.21 3.33
CA SER A 60 10.80 -10.60 3.78
C SER A 60 9.74 -11.57 3.27
N GLN A 61 8.60 -11.08 2.76
CA GLN A 61 7.44 -11.94 2.41
C GLN A 61 6.93 -11.77 0.98
N PHE A 62 7.30 -10.67 0.30
CA PHE A 62 6.81 -10.33 -1.02
C PHE A 62 7.94 -9.96 -1.98
N HIS A 63 7.76 -10.30 -3.25
CA HIS A 63 8.57 -9.76 -4.34
C HIS A 63 7.99 -8.42 -4.77
N THR A 64 8.68 -7.33 -4.46
CA THR A 64 8.19 -5.97 -4.70
C THR A 64 8.89 -5.31 -5.89
N SER A 65 8.12 -4.72 -6.78
CA SER A 65 8.59 -3.73 -7.77
C SER A 65 8.04 -2.35 -7.43
N ILE A 66 8.73 -1.30 -7.86
CA ILE A 66 8.36 0.09 -7.53
C ILE A 66 8.24 0.89 -8.82
N VAL A 67 7.17 1.67 -8.93
CA VAL A 67 6.98 2.67 -9.98
C VAL A 67 6.68 4.00 -9.32
N GLU A 68 7.55 4.97 -9.55
CA GLU A 68 7.36 6.34 -9.11
C GLU A 68 6.72 7.17 -10.21
N VAL A 69 5.66 7.89 -9.87
CA VAL A 69 5.00 8.87 -10.75
C VAL A 69 5.32 10.30 -10.32
N ARG A 70 5.16 11.26 -11.23
CA ARG A 70 5.35 12.68 -10.89
C ARG A 70 4.24 13.12 -9.92
N PRO A 71 4.59 13.92 -8.88
CA PRO A 71 3.59 14.42 -7.94
C PRO A 71 2.66 15.46 -8.58
N GLY A 72 1.41 15.49 -8.12
CA GLY A 72 0.40 16.52 -8.45
C GLY A 72 -0.75 16.02 -9.32
N GLU A 73 -1.95 16.59 -9.11
CA GLU A 73 -3.22 16.14 -9.71
C GLU A 73 -3.20 16.11 -11.24
N ARG A 74 -2.47 17.05 -11.86
CA ARG A 74 -2.31 17.09 -13.32
C ARG A 74 -1.74 15.81 -13.94
N ASN A 75 -1.04 14.98 -13.16
CA ASN A 75 -0.46 13.73 -13.66
C ASN A 75 -1.42 12.53 -13.53
N LYS A 76 -2.64 12.74 -13.02
CA LYS A 76 -3.68 11.72 -12.93
C LYS A 76 -4.41 11.60 -14.28
N SER A 77 -3.69 11.08 -15.27
CA SER A 77 -4.09 10.98 -16.66
C SER A 77 -3.96 9.54 -17.17
N LEU A 78 -4.77 9.18 -18.17
CA LEU A 78 -4.60 7.96 -18.97
C LEU A 78 -3.76 8.18 -20.24
N ARG A 79 -3.61 9.46 -20.63
CA ARG A 79 -2.73 9.89 -21.72
C ARG A 79 -1.30 9.98 -21.24
#